data_AF-A0A6V8NQD8-F1
#
_entry.id   AF-A0A6V8NQD8-F1
#
_cell.length_a   1.000
_cell.length_b   1.000
_cell.length_c   1.000
_cell.angle_alpha   90.00
_cell.angle_beta   90.00
_cell.angle_gamma   90.00
#
_symmetry.space_group_name_H-M   'P 1'
#
loop_
_entity.id
_entity.type
_entity.pdbx_description
1 polymer ?
#
loop_
_entity_poly.entity_id
_entity_poly.type
_entity_poly.pdbx_seq_one_letter_code
_entity_poly.pdbx_strand_id
1 'polypeptide(L)'
;GQLIRPVERVGVYVPGGKASYPSSVLMNVIPAQVASVREIAVCVPAPRGEINPYVMAAIKMLGIKEAYRIGGAQAVGAMAYGTQTIKRVDKIVGPGNIYVAAAKRMVFGEVDIDMIAGPSEILIIADASANPVFIAADLLSQAEHDELASSVLITDSKILAEGVSNEIERQMVKLKRRAIASKSLKNYGAVIIVRDIACAIELSNHIAPEHLEIMTIILYIKALRVSPLSLTLPFLALSLLLVSVVSVRIFSTDPFSFTMLLNGSSMPFLF
;
A
#
# COMPACT_ATOMS: atom_id res chain seq x y z
N GLY A 1 5.25 17.59 -30.91
CA GLY A 1 4.24 16.53 -30.69
C GLY A 1 4.80 15.50 -29.73
N GLN A 2 3.96 14.63 -29.18
CA GLN A 2 4.36 13.53 -28.29
C GLN A 2 3.83 12.21 -28.86
N LEU A 3 4.70 11.21 -28.97
CA LEU A 3 4.34 9.85 -29.41
C LEU A 3 4.47 8.91 -28.21
N ILE A 4 3.40 8.18 -27.89
CA ILE A 4 3.36 7.22 -26.78
C ILE A 4 3.32 5.79 -27.36
N ARG A 5 4.21 4.92 -26.91
CA ARG A 5 4.31 3.52 -27.34
C ARG A 5 4.42 2.62 -26.11
N PRO A 6 3.78 1.43 -26.10
CA PRO A 6 3.97 0.47 -25.02
C PRO A 6 5.39 -0.09 -25.01
N VAL A 7 5.81 -0.57 -23.83
CA VAL A 7 6.95 -1.49 -23.74
C VAL A 7 6.66 -2.76 -24.54
N GLU A 8 7.71 -3.39 -25.06
CA GLU A 8 7.52 -4.59 -25.88
C GLU A 8 7.11 -5.78 -25.01
N ARG A 9 7.77 -5.92 -23.86
CA ARG A 9 7.61 -7.06 -22.98
C ARG A 9 7.70 -6.69 -21.49
N VAL A 10 6.76 -7.20 -20.69
CA VAL A 10 6.71 -6.97 -19.24
C VAL A 10 6.75 -8.29 -18.46
N GLY A 11 7.49 -8.28 -17.35
CA GLY A 11 7.50 -9.33 -16.34
C GLY A 11 6.60 -8.95 -15.16
N VAL A 12 5.66 -9.82 -14.80
CA VAL A 12 4.74 -9.62 -13.69
C VAL A 12 5.10 -10.61 -12.58
N TYR A 13 5.56 -10.09 -11.44
CA TYR A 13 5.78 -10.88 -10.24
C TYR A 13 4.49 -10.98 -9.43
N VAL A 14 4.06 -12.21 -9.14
CA VAL A 14 2.88 -12.50 -8.32
C VAL A 14 3.35 -13.20 -7.04
N PRO A 15 3.08 -12.63 -5.84
CA PRO A 15 3.40 -13.30 -4.59
C PRO A 15 2.74 -14.69 -4.47
N GLY A 16 3.41 -15.61 -3.78
CA GLY A 16 2.91 -16.96 -3.52
C GLY A 16 3.06 -17.37 -2.06
N GLY A 17 2.62 -18.58 -1.72
CA GLY A 17 2.55 -19.05 -0.34
C GLY A 17 1.38 -18.41 0.41
N LYS A 18 1.65 -17.78 1.57
CA LYS A 18 0.60 -17.21 2.45
C LYS A 18 -0.10 -15.97 1.87
N ALA A 19 0.52 -15.30 0.91
CA ALA A 19 0.03 -14.06 0.29
C ALA A 19 -0.31 -14.24 -1.20
N SER A 20 -0.83 -15.41 -1.59
CA SER A 20 -1.12 -15.71 -2.99
C SER A 20 -2.50 -15.17 -3.39
N TYR A 21 -2.54 -14.02 -4.07
CA TYR A 21 -3.78 -13.33 -4.40
C TYR A 21 -4.03 -13.26 -5.92
N PRO A 22 -5.24 -13.60 -6.40
CA PRO A 22 -5.61 -13.37 -7.80
C PRO A 22 -5.68 -11.88 -8.14
N SER A 23 -5.94 -11.01 -7.16
CA SER A 23 -5.95 -9.55 -7.34
C SER A 23 -4.61 -9.00 -7.83
N SER A 24 -3.48 -9.53 -7.34
CA SER A 24 -2.15 -9.13 -7.81
C SER A 24 -1.94 -9.42 -9.30
N VAL A 25 -2.51 -10.51 -9.82
CA VAL A 25 -2.49 -10.80 -11.26
C VAL A 25 -3.28 -9.74 -12.00
N LEU A 26 -4.53 -9.51 -11.58
CA LEU A 26 -5.45 -8.60 -12.25
C LEU A 26 -4.90 -7.17 -12.29
N MET A 27 -4.42 -6.66 -11.15
CA MET A 27 -3.91 -5.29 -11.02
C MET A 27 -2.63 -5.03 -11.83
N ASN A 28 -1.84 -6.05 -12.15
CA ASN A 28 -0.63 -5.87 -12.95
C ASN A 28 -0.83 -6.19 -14.44
N VAL A 29 -1.61 -7.23 -14.75
CA VAL A 29 -1.80 -7.68 -16.13
C VAL A 29 -2.78 -6.80 -16.90
N ILE A 30 -3.90 -6.40 -16.29
CA ILE A 30 -4.93 -5.61 -16.98
C ILE A 30 -4.36 -4.28 -17.50
N PRO A 31 -3.60 -3.49 -16.71
CA PRO A 31 -2.99 -2.26 -17.24
C PRO A 31 -2.01 -2.51 -18.40
N ALA A 32 -1.24 -3.59 -18.35
CA ALA A 32 -0.33 -3.95 -19.44
C ALA A 32 -1.09 -4.30 -20.73
N GLN A 33 -2.21 -5.01 -20.62
CA GLN A 33 -3.08 -5.32 -21.77
C GLN A 33 -3.75 -4.07 -22.34
N VAL A 34 -4.26 -3.18 -21.48
CA VAL A 34 -4.83 -1.89 -21.91
C VAL A 34 -3.78 -1.02 -22.60
N ALA A 35 -2.53 -1.03 -22.11
CA ALA A 35 -1.41 -0.36 -22.78
C ALA A 35 -1.01 -1.03 -24.11
N SER A 36 -1.55 -2.21 -24.45
CA SER A 36 -1.20 -3.00 -25.63
C SER A 36 0.24 -3.56 -25.61
N VAL A 37 0.74 -3.93 -24.43
CA VAL A 37 2.00 -4.68 -24.30
C VAL A 37 1.85 -6.04 -25.00
N ARG A 38 2.81 -6.38 -25.87
CA ARG A 38 2.71 -7.56 -26.74
C ARG A 38 3.01 -8.86 -25.99
N GLU A 39 3.97 -8.84 -25.08
CA GLU A 39 4.44 -10.01 -24.36
C GLU A 39 4.37 -9.79 -22.84
N ILE A 40 3.64 -10.66 -22.14
CA ILE A 40 3.48 -10.58 -20.69
C ILE A 40 3.88 -11.94 -20.11
N ALA A 41 4.96 -11.94 -19.32
CA ALA A 41 5.44 -13.12 -18.61
C ALA A 41 5.09 -13.01 -17.13
N VAL A 42 4.43 -14.04 -16.58
CA VAL A 42 4.05 -14.05 -15.16
C VAL A 42 4.96 -14.99 -14.37
N CYS A 43 5.57 -14.52 -13.29
CA CYS A 43 6.31 -15.37 -12.35
C CYS A 43 5.49 -15.51 -11.05
N VAL A 44 5.19 -16.75 -10.67
CA VAL A 44 4.48 -17.08 -9.43
C VAL A 44 5.19 -18.25 -8.73
N PRO A 45 5.65 -18.09 -7.48
CA PRO A 45 6.28 -19.19 -6.77
C PRO A 45 5.26 -20.28 -6.43
N ALA A 46 5.67 -21.53 -6.59
CA ALA A 46 4.90 -22.72 -6.21
C ALA A 46 5.63 -23.49 -5.10
N PRO A 47 5.65 -22.99 -3.85
CA PRO A 47 6.35 -23.66 -2.75
C PRO A 47 5.79 -25.07 -2.57
N ARG A 48 6.66 -26.08 -2.48
CA ARG A 48 6.30 -27.51 -2.46
C ARG A 48 5.47 -27.98 -3.67
N GLY A 49 5.51 -27.24 -4.78
CA GLY A 49 4.70 -27.54 -5.97
C GLY A 49 3.24 -27.13 -5.86
N GLU A 50 2.82 -26.53 -4.73
CA GLU A 50 1.45 -26.06 -4.53
C GLU A 50 1.23 -24.73 -5.27
N ILE A 51 0.15 -24.67 -6.05
CA ILE A 51 -0.24 -23.49 -6.81
C ILE A 51 -1.64 -23.09 -6.41
N ASN A 52 -1.87 -21.80 -6.18
CA ASN A 52 -3.21 -21.29 -5.91
C ASN A 52 -4.09 -21.41 -7.18
N PRO A 53 -5.18 -22.21 -7.16
CA PRO A 53 -6.05 -22.39 -8.32
C PRO A 53 -6.72 -21.09 -8.77
N TYR A 54 -6.97 -20.15 -7.85
CA TYR A 54 -7.55 -18.85 -8.17
C TYR A 54 -6.58 -17.95 -8.93
N VAL A 55 -5.28 -18.03 -8.62
CA VAL A 55 -4.23 -17.32 -9.39
C VAL A 55 -4.14 -17.91 -10.80
N MET A 56 -4.20 -19.24 -10.94
CA MET A 56 -4.21 -19.88 -12.26
C MET A 56 -5.47 -19.55 -13.06
N ALA A 57 -6.63 -19.48 -12.40
CA ALA A 57 -7.87 -19.04 -13.03
C ALA A 57 -7.74 -17.61 -13.54
N ALA A 58 -7.19 -16.68 -12.75
CA ALA A 58 -6.96 -15.29 -13.17
C ALA A 58 -6.01 -15.20 -14.38
N ILE A 59 -4.88 -15.91 -14.35
CA ILE A 59 -3.92 -15.97 -15.47
C ILE A 59 -4.60 -16.49 -16.74
N LYS A 60 -5.40 -17.56 -16.62
CA LYS A 60 -6.13 -18.16 -17.74
C LYS A 60 -7.21 -17.22 -18.30
N MET A 61 -7.98 -16.58 -17.42
CA MET A 61 -9.04 -15.64 -17.79
C MET A 61 -8.48 -14.43 -18.56
N LEU A 62 -7.28 -13.96 -18.19
CA LEU A 62 -6.60 -12.86 -18.87
C LEU A 62 -5.87 -13.32 -20.14
N GLY A 63 -5.90 -14.62 -20.49
CA GLY A 63 -5.27 -15.13 -21.72
C GLY A 63 -3.74 -15.05 -21.70
N ILE A 64 -3.11 -15.03 -20.52
CA ILE A 64 -1.66 -15.04 -20.40
C ILE A 64 -1.12 -16.39 -20.88
N LYS A 65 -0.17 -16.33 -21.82
CA LYS A 65 0.43 -17.51 -22.46
C LYS A 65 1.70 -18.00 -21.76
N GLU A 66 2.36 -17.13 -21.01
CA GLU A 66 3.67 -17.38 -20.43
C GLU A 66 3.61 -17.18 -18.91
N ALA A 67 3.69 -18.28 -18.18
CA ALA A 67 3.70 -18.29 -16.72
C ALA A 67 4.72 -19.29 -16.18
N TYR A 68 5.53 -18.85 -15.21
CA TYR A 68 6.64 -19.59 -14.65
C TYR A 68 6.48 -19.82 -13.16
N ARG A 69 6.76 -21.05 -12.73
CA ARG A 69 6.72 -21.48 -11.33
C ARG A 69 8.00 -21.10 -10.58
N ILE A 70 8.34 -19.82 -10.58
CA ILE A 70 9.54 -19.26 -9.94
C ILE A 70 9.14 -17.99 -9.18
N GLY A 71 9.79 -17.73 -8.04
CA GLY A 71 9.60 -16.51 -7.26
C GLY A 71 10.91 -16.04 -6.65
N GLY A 72 10.86 -15.06 -5.72
CA GLY A 72 12.04 -14.51 -5.07
C GLY A 72 12.97 -13.70 -6.00
N ALA A 73 14.18 -13.40 -5.51
CA ALA A 73 15.19 -12.65 -6.24
C ALA A 73 15.60 -13.33 -7.56
N GLN A 74 15.60 -14.66 -7.59
CA GLN A 74 15.91 -15.46 -8.78
C GLN A 74 14.88 -15.29 -9.91
N ALA A 75 13.59 -15.07 -9.59
CA ALA A 75 12.59 -14.75 -10.61
C ALA A 75 12.85 -13.37 -11.22
N VAL A 76 13.18 -12.39 -10.37
CA VAL A 76 13.53 -11.03 -10.81
C VAL A 76 14.77 -11.08 -11.72
N GLY A 77 15.83 -11.77 -11.31
CA GLY A 77 17.03 -11.94 -12.13
C GLY A 77 16.75 -12.65 -13.45
N ALA A 78 15.94 -13.72 -13.44
CA ALA A 78 15.57 -14.43 -14.66
C ALA A 78 14.77 -13.56 -15.64
N MET A 79 13.88 -12.70 -15.15
CA MET A 79 13.16 -11.74 -16.00
C MET A 79 14.08 -10.61 -16.50
N ALA A 80 14.99 -10.10 -15.65
CA ALA A 80 15.85 -8.98 -15.97
C ALA A 80 16.96 -9.31 -16.97
N TYR A 81 17.57 -10.49 -16.83
CA TYR A 81 18.72 -10.90 -17.65
C TYR A 81 18.36 -11.95 -18.71
N GLY A 82 17.21 -12.61 -18.57
CA GLY A 82 16.84 -13.75 -19.39
C GLY A 82 17.56 -15.04 -18.98
N THR A 83 17.03 -16.17 -19.43
CA THR A 83 17.59 -17.51 -19.32
C THR A 83 17.33 -18.27 -20.63
N GLN A 84 17.74 -19.54 -20.72
CA GLN A 84 17.39 -20.40 -21.85
C GLN A 84 15.87 -20.60 -22.01
N THR A 85 15.09 -20.40 -20.93
CA THR A 85 13.65 -20.64 -20.91
C THR A 85 12.82 -19.38 -20.73
N ILE A 86 13.33 -18.38 -20.01
CA ILE A 86 12.64 -17.12 -19.70
C ILE A 86 13.31 -16.03 -20.54
N LYS A 87 12.58 -15.45 -21.48
CA LYS A 87 13.12 -14.33 -22.25
C LYS A 87 13.17 -13.08 -21.37
N ARG A 88 14.25 -12.30 -21.53
CA ARG A 88 14.41 -10.99 -20.90
C ARG A 88 13.19 -10.09 -21.17
N VAL A 89 12.80 -9.30 -20.18
CA VAL A 89 11.71 -8.31 -20.26
C VAL A 89 12.25 -6.88 -20.23
N ASP A 90 11.45 -5.90 -20.60
CA ASP A 90 11.83 -4.48 -20.54
C ASP A 90 11.50 -3.85 -19.18
N LYS A 91 10.42 -4.30 -18.55
CA LYS A 91 9.94 -3.79 -17.25
C LYS A 91 9.47 -4.92 -16.35
N ILE A 92 9.76 -4.85 -15.05
CA ILE A 92 9.26 -5.78 -14.03
C ILE A 92 8.30 -5.04 -13.09
N VAL A 93 7.11 -5.58 -12.92
CA VAL A 93 6.06 -5.04 -12.04
C VAL A 93 5.59 -6.07 -11.04
N GLY A 94 4.94 -5.60 -9.98
CA GLY A 94 4.30 -6.43 -8.97
C GLY A 94 5.03 -6.40 -7.62
N PRO A 95 4.27 -6.46 -6.52
CA PRO A 95 4.83 -6.41 -5.18
C PRO A 95 5.49 -7.74 -4.81
N GLY A 96 6.39 -7.71 -3.84
CA GLY A 96 7.00 -8.91 -3.28
C GLY A 96 7.62 -8.64 -1.93
N ASN A 97 8.18 -9.68 -1.31
CA ASN A 97 8.89 -9.53 -0.05
C ASN A 97 10.18 -8.70 -0.21
N ILE A 98 10.86 -8.45 0.90
CA ILE A 98 12.11 -7.67 0.92
C ILE A 98 13.18 -8.16 -0.08
N TYR A 99 13.25 -9.47 -0.34
CA TYR A 99 14.20 -10.04 -1.31
C TYR A 99 13.84 -9.68 -2.75
N VAL A 100 12.55 -9.67 -3.09
CA VAL A 100 12.06 -9.24 -4.40
C VAL A 100 12.26 -7.73 -4.57
N ALA A 101 11.96 -6.94 -3.54
CA ALA A 101 12.17 -5.50 -3.55
C ALA A 101 13.66 -5.13 -3.71
N ALA A 102 14.55 -5.79 -2.96
CA ALA A 102 15.99 -5.62 -3.09
C ALA A 102 16.50 -6.04 -4.47
N ALA A 103 16.03 -7.19 -5.00
CA ALA A 103 16.40 -7.63 -6.33
C ALA A 103 15.94 -6.66 -7.43
N LYS A 104 14.70 -6.15 -7.35
CA LYS A 104 14.17 -5.12 -8.27
C LYS A 104 15.04 -3.87 -8.24
N ARG A 105 15.45 -3.43 -7.05
CA ARG A 105 16.38 -2.30 -6.89
C ARG A 105 17.73 -2.56 -7.56
N MET A 106 18.27 -3.78 -7.44
CA MET A 106 19.57 -4.14 -8.02
C MET A 106 19.56 -4.24 -9.55
N VAL A 107 18.44 -4.65 -10.15
CA VAL A 107 18.30 -4.77 -11.61
C VAL A 107 17.75 -3.50 -12.27
N PHE A 108 17.41 -2.48 -11.48
CA PHE A 108 16.95 -1.21 -12.02
C PHE A 108 18.06 -0.55 -12.85
N GLY A 109 17.73 -0.15 -14.08
CA GLY A 109 18.68 0.35 -15.07
C GLY A 109 19.02 -0.69 -16.14
N GLU A 110 19.02 -1.98 -15.79
CA GLU A 110 19.02 -3.08 -16.76
C GLU A 110 17.60 -3.33 -17.27
N VAL A 111 16.61 -3.26 -16.38
CA VAL A 111 15.19 -3.22 -16.71
C VAL A 111 14.50 -2.14 -15.90
N ASP A 112 13.39 -1.64 -16.42
CA ASP A 112 12.55 -0.74 -15.65
C ASP A 112 11.83 -1.50 -14.53
N ILE A 113 11.53 -0.80 -13.43
CA ILE A 113 10.64 -1.30 -12.37
C ILE A 113 9.48 -0.32 -12.14
N ASP A 114 8.40 -0.78 -11.54
CA ASP A 114 7.28 0.04 -11.06
C ASP A 114 7.68 0.88 -9.84
N MET A 115 7.96 0.22 -8.71
CA MET A 115 8.42 0.80 -7.46
C MET A 115 9.14 -0.24 -6.61
N ILE A 116 9.94 0.23 -5.65
CA ILE A 116 10.46 -0.60 -4.56
C ILE A 116 9.39 -0.60 -3.48
N ALA A 117 8.58 -1.66 -3.43
CA ALA A 117 7.53 -1.79 -2.42
C ALA A 117 8.15 -1.89 -1.02
N GLY A 118 7.70 -1.02 -0.11
CA GLY A 118 8.00 -1.09 1.32
C GLY A 118 7.03 -2.02 2.06
N PRO A 119 7.15 -2.13 3.40
CA PRO A 119 6.10 -2.70 4.23
C PRO A 119 4.78 -1.97 3.99
N SER A 120 3.66 -2.67 4.17
CA SER A 120 2.34 -2.08 3.93
C SER A 120 1.99 -1.05 5.01
N GLU A 121 1.44 0.09 4.61
CA GLU A 121 1.13 1.20 5.52
C GLU A 121 -0.31 1.68 5.38
N ILE A 122 -0.93 2.08 6.49
CA ILE A 122 -2.20 2.81 6.52
C ILE A 122 -2.10 3.99 7.47
N LEU A 123 -2.56 5.16 7.02
CA LEU A 123 -2.71 6.35 7.83
C LEU A 123 -4.17 6.82 7.75
N ILE A 124 -4.79 7.05 8.89
CA ILE A 124 -6.17 7.54 8.98
C ILE A 124 -6.14 8.93 9.58
N ILE A 125 -6.69 9.91 8.88
CA ILE A 125 -7.00 11.23 9.44
C ILE A 125 -8.47 11.23 9.83
N ALA A 126 -8.77 11.48 11.10
CA ALA A 126 -10.14 11.49 11.59
C ALA A 126 -10.43 12.66 12.54
N ASP A 127 -11.62 13.24 12.40
CA ASP A 127 -12.14 14.24 13.35
C ASP A 127 -13.09 13.59 14.37
N ALA A 128 -13.53 14.35 15.36
CA ALA A 128 -14.42 13.88 16.42
C ALA A 128 -15.75 13.24 15.94
N SER A 129 -16.15 13.42 14.68
CA SER A 129 -17.38 12.82 14.13
C SER A 129 -17.22 11.36 13.70
N ALA A 130 -15.97 10.90 13.56
CA ALA A 130 -15.69 9.55 13.10
C ALA A 130 -16.06 8.46 14.12
N ASN A 131 -16.37 7.27 13.62
CA ASN A 131 -16.70 6.13 14.48
C ASN A 131 -15.43 5.38 14.90
N PRO A 132 -15.09 5.31 16.20
CA PRO A 132 -13.89 4.62 16.68
C PRO A 132 -13.87 3.12 16.36
N VAL A 133 -15.04 2.49 16.22
CA VAL A 133 -15.16 1.07 15.86
C VAL A 133 -14.62 0.82 14.45
N PHE A 134 -14.91 1.71 13.51
CA PHE A 134 -14.49 1.57 12.11
C PHE A 134 -13.00 1.86 11.97
N ILE A 135 -12.53 2.96 12.55
CA ILE A 135 -11.09 3.29 12.55
C ILE A 135 -10.26 2.14 13.13
N ALA A 136 -10.68 1.57 14.26
CA ALA A 136 -9.96 0.44 14.86
C ALA A 136 -9.93 -0.79 13.93
N ALA A 137 -11.03 -1.07 13.21
CA ALA A 137 -11.10 -2.16 12.26
C ALA A 137 -10.16 -1.93 11.06
N ASP A 138 -10.13 -0.71 10.53
CA ASP A 138 -9.30 -0.35 9.38
C ASP A 138 -7.80 -0.40 9.74
N LEU A 139 -7.41 0.13 10.91
CA LEU A 139 -6.03 -0.01 11.42
C LEU A 139 -5.64 -1.48 11.61
N LEU A 140 -6.52 -2.29 12.20
CA LEU A 140 -6.26 -3.71 12.42
C LEU A 140 -6.18 -4.51 11.11
N SER A 141 -6.93 -4.10 10.09
CA SER A 141 -6.93 -4.76 8.77
C SER A 141 -5.55 -4.73 8.12
N GLN A 142 -4.81 -3.63 8.31
CA GLN A 142 -3.44 -3.50 7.82
C GLN A 142 -2.45 -4.19 8.75
N ALA A 143 -2.59 -4.00 10.06
CA ALA A 143 -1.68 -4.58 11.04
C ALA A 143 -1.65 -6.12 11.00
N GLU A 144 -2.74 -6.78 10.63
CA GLU A 144 -2.77 -8.24 10.52
C GLU A 144 -2.04 -8.81 9.29
N HIS A 145 -1.66 -7.96 8.34
CA HIS A 145 -1.07 -8.39 7.08
C HIS A 145 0.39 -8.83 7.25
N ASP A 146 1.22 -8.03 7.93
CA ASP A 146 2.66 -8.25 8.16
C ASP A 146 3.11 -7.68 9.52
N GLU A 147 4.12 -8.27 10.14
CA GLU A 147 4.69 -7.79 11.43
C GLU A 147 5.40 -6.44 11.29
N LEU A 148 5.77 -6.07 10.06
CA LEU A 148 6.39 -4.80 9.69
C LEU A 148 5.38 -3.77 9.18
N ALA A 149 4.08 -4.09 9.13
CA ALA A 149 3.06 -3.14 8.69
C ALA A 149 2.95 -1.97 9.67
N SER A 150 2.69 -0.76 9.15
CA SER A 150 2.44 0.44 9.96
C SER A 150 0.95 0.83 9.92
N SER A 151 0.42 1.23 11.08
CA SER A 151 -0.98 1.64 11.22
C SER A 151 -1.06 2.86 12.12
N VAL A 152 -1.36 4.02 11.52
CA VAL A 152 -1.30 5.32 12.20
C VAL A 152 -2.65 6.02 12.15
N LEU A 153 -3.13 6.48 13.31
CA LEU A 153 -4.25 7.42 13.41
C LEU A 153 -3.70 8.83 13.69
N ILE A 154 -4.16 9.82 12.95
CA ILE A 154 -3.99 11.24 13.27
C ILE A 154 -5.36 11.85 13.52
N THR A 155 -5.55 12.48 14.67
CA THR A 155 -6.83 13.09 15.04
C THR A 155 -6.64 14.35 15.87
N ASP A 156 -7.60 15.27 15.81
CA ASP A 156 -7.69 16.43 16.71
C ASP A 156 -8.52 16.13 17.97
N SER A 157 -9.06 14.91 18.10
CA SER A 157 -9.96 14.51 19.18
C SER A 157 -9.33 13.48 20.11
N LYS A 158 -9.03 13.90 21.34
CA LYS A 158 -8.55 13.00 22.40
C LYS A 158 -9.58 11.92 22.75
N ILE A 159 -10.87 12.26 22.75
CA ILE A 159 -11.96 11.31 23.02
C ILE A 159 -11.99 10.22 21.95
N LEU A 160 -11.81 10.60 20.68
CA LEU A 160 -11.73 9.63 19.59
C LEU A 160 -10.50 8.73 19.73
N ALA A 161 -9.33 9.32 20.00
CA ALA A 161 -8.08 8.58 20.19
C ALA A 161 -8.20 7.49 21.28
N GLU A 162 -8.78 7.83 22.42
CA GLU A 162 -9.05 6.89 23.51
C GLU A 162 -10.07 5.82 23.10
N GLY A 163 -11.16 6.23 22.43
CA GLY A 163 -12.17 5.31 21.91
C GLY A 163 -11.59 4.29 20.93
N VAL A 164 -10.74 4.72 20.00
CA VAL A 164 -10.06 3.84 19.03
C VAL A 164 -9.12 2.89 19.75
N SER A 165 -8.35 3.35 20.73
CA SER A 165 -7.42 2.51 21.49
C SER A 165 -8.16 1.37 22.21
N ASN A 166 -9.30 1.68 22.85
CA ASN A 166 -10.16 0.69 23.49
C ASN A 166 -10.75 -0.31 22.48
N GLU A 167 -11.16 0.17 21.31
CA GLU A 167 -11.71 -0.68 20.26
C GLU A 167 -10.66 -1.60 19.62
N ILE A 168 -9.42 -1.13 19.46
CA ILE A 168 -8.29 -1.95 19.02
C ILE A 168 -8.10 -3.12 19.99
N GLU A 169 -8.05 -2.88 21.30
CA GLU A 169 -7.93 -3.95 22.30
C GLU A 169 -9.09 -4.95 22.22
N ARG A 170 -10.33 -4.43 22.13
CA ARG A 170 -11.55 -5.25 22.06
C ARG A 170 -11.59 -6.13 20.81
N GLN A 171 -11.27 -5.55 19.65
CA GLN A 171 -11.36 -6.25 18.36
C GLN A 171 -10.19 -7.22 18.16
N MET A 172 -8.99 -6.89 18.65
CA MET A 172 -7.79 -7.71 18.53
C MET A 172 -7.96 -9.12 19.13
N VAL A 173 -8.78 -9.27 20.19
CA VAL A 173 -9.08 -10.58 20.79
C VAL A 173 -9.71 -11.55 19.79
N LYS A 174 -10.44 -11.04 18.80
CA LYS A 174 -11.16 -11.87 17.80
C LYS A 174 -10.33 -12.21 16.56
N LEU A 175 -9.15 -11.59 16.38
CA LEU A 175 -8.34 -11.77 15.18
C LEU A 175 -7.62 -13.12 15.17
N LYS A 176 -7.78 -13.87 14.08
CA LYS A 176 -7.03 -15.11 13.83
C LYS A 176 -5.51 -14.87 13.80
N ARG A 177 -5.09 -13.70 13.30
CA ARG A 177 -3.68 -13.30 13.17
C ARG A 177 -3.24 -12.31 14.26
N ARG A 178 -3.84 -12.39 15.46
CA ARG A 178 -3.55 -11.50 16.61
C ARG A 178 -2.06 -11.30 16.91
N ALA A 179 -1.25 -12.37 16.86
CA ALA A 179 0.17 -12.28 17.17
C ALA A 179 0.93 -11.35 16.20
N ILE A 180 0.55 -11.35 14.92
CA ILE A 180 1.14 -10.51 13.88
C ILE A 180 0.67 -9.06 14.08
N ALA A 181 -0.64 -8.86 14.21
CA ALA A 181 -1.22 -7.54 14.43
C ALA A 181 -0.67 -6.85 15.69
N SER A 182 -0.53 -7.59 16.80
CA SER A 182 0.03 -7.06 18.04
C SER A 182 1.49 -6.63 17.89
N LYS A 183 2.29 -7.37 17.10
CA LYS A 183 3.69 -7.02 16.85
C LYS A 183 3.83 -5.82 15.92
N SER A 184 3.02 -5.74 14.87
CA SER A 184 2.93 -4.58 13.98
C SER A 184 2.56 -3.32 14.77
N LEU A 185 1.45 -3.35 15.54
CA LEU A 185 1.01 -2.20 16.32
C LEU A 185 2.01 -1.79 17.41
N LYS A 186 2.67 -2.74 18.06
CA LYS A 186 3.68 -2.44 19.08
C LYS A 186 4.88 -1.69 18.52
N ASN A 187 5.32 -2.04 17.31
CA ASN A 187 6.55 -1.51 16.73
C ASN A 187 6.31 -0.29 15.83
N TYR A 188 5.16 -0.26 15.13
CA TYR A 188 4.88 0.68 14.05
C TYR A 188 3.44 1.24 14.09
N GLY A 189 2.70 1.00 15.17
CA GLY A 189 1.40 1.59 15.43
C GLY A 189 1.53 2.91 16.18
N ALA A 190 0.71 3.91 15.83
CA ALA A 190 0.69 5.18 16.54
C ALA A 190 -0.69 5.85 16.51
N VAL A 191 -1.02 6.57 17.59
CA VAL A 191 -2.12 7.54 17.63
C VAL A 191 -1.52 8.91 17.91
N ILE A 192 -1.66 9.82 16.97
CA ILE A 192 -1.09 11.16 17.00
C ILE A 192 -2.22 12.15 17.18
N ILE A 193 -2.19 12.88 18.30
CA ILE A 193 -3.17 13.93 18.57
C ILE A 193 -2.58 15.27 18.11
N VAL A 194 -3.28 15.92 17.19
CA VAL A 194 -2.91 17.23 16.65
C VAL A 194 -3.89 18.31 17.10
N ARG A 195 -3.58 19.57 16.76
CA ARG A 195 -4.39 20.73 17.15
C ARG A 195 -5.68 20.83 16.33
N ASP A 196 -5.57 20.49 15.05
CA ASP A 196 -6.63 20.59 14.04
C ASP A 196 -6.31 19.68 12.84
N ILE A 197 -7.29 19.49 11.97
CA ILE A 197 -7.15 18.67 10.75
C ILE A 197 -6.13 19.25 9.77
N ALA A 198 -5.87 20.56 9.76
CA ALA A 198 -4.85 21.13 8.90
C ALA A 198 -3.45 20.62 9.28
N CYS A 199 -3.14 20.57 10.59
CA CYS A 199 -1.92 19.96 11.10
C CYS A 199 -1.87 18.45 10.76
N ALA A 200 -3.00 17.74 10.78
CA ALA A 200 -3.06 16.33 10.42
C ALA A 200 -2.67 16.10 8.95
N ILE A 201 -3.16 16.96 8.06
CA ILE A 201 -2.86 16.94 6.62
C ILE A 201 -1.38 17.23 6.38
N GLU A 202 -0.81 18.21 7.09
CA GLU A 202 0.61 18.55 6.97
C GLU A 202 1.49 17.37 7.39
N LEU A 203 1.18 16.76 8.54
CA LEU A 203 1.90 15.59 9.03
C LEU A 203 1.74 14.38 8.09
N SER A 204 0.54 14.16 7.56
CA SER A 204 0.29 13.11 6.57
C SER A 204 1.11 13.33 5.29
N ASN A 205 1.22 14.57 4.80
CA ASN A 205 2.06 14.89 3.64
C ASN A 205 3.55 14.61 3.91
N HIS A 206 4.02 14.81 5.15
CA HIS A 206 5.39 14.47 5.54
C HIS A 206 5.62 12.96 5.65
N ILE A 207 4.64 12.21 6.13
CA ILE A 207 4.70 10.74 6.23
C ILE A 207 4.61 10.10 4.84
N ALA A 208 3.82 10.67 3.93
CA ALA A 208 3.58 10.18 2.57
C ALA A 208 3.15 8.69 2.54
N PRO A 209 2.05 8.34 3.25
CA PRO A 209 1.65 6.95 3.44
C PRO A 209 1.25 6.27 2.14
N GLU A 210 1.39 4.94 2.10
CA GLU A 210 0.89 4.10 0.99
C GLU A 210 -0.65 4.20 0.87
N HIS A 211 -1.37 4.09 2.00
CA HIS A 211 -2.82 4.25 2.07
C HIS A 211 -3.19 5.38 3.03
N LEU A 212 -4.07 6.27 2.59
CA LEU A 212 -4.60 7.37 3.38
C LEU A 212 -6.12 7.26 3.41
N GLU A 213 -6.69 7.30 4.61
CA GLU A 213 -8.12 7.40 4.82
C GLU A 213 -8.47 8.72 5.48
N ILE A 214 -9.57 9.33 5.05
CA ILE A 214 -10.03 10.61 5.61
C ILE A 214 -11.45 10.41 6.11
N MET A 215 -11.56 10.31 7.43
CA MET A 215 -12.81 10.10 8.15
C MET A 215 -13.19 11.39 8.86
N THR A 216 -13.49 12.42 8.09
CA THR A 216 -13.91 13.74 8.58
C THR A 216 -15.25 14.14 7.98
N ILE A 217 -15.99 15.01 8.67
CA ILE A 217 -17.29 15.48 8.18
C ILE A 217 -17.17 16.40 6.96
N ILE A 218 -16.07 17.16 6.88
CA ILE A 218 -15.71 18.02 5.75
C ILE A 218 -14.55 17.36 5.00
N LEU A 219 -14.70 17.21 3.68
CA LEU A 219 -13.66 16.68 2.79
C LEU A 219 -12.63 17.77 2.46
N TYR A 220 -11.44 17.67 3.04
CA TYR A 220 -10.32 18.59 2.82
C TYR A 220 -9.43 18.22 1.62
N ILE A 221 -10.02 17.73 0.52
CA ILE A 221 -9.29 17.17 -0.63
C ILE A 221 -8.28 18.16 -1.25
N LYS A 222 -8.56 19.46 -1.23
CA LYS A 222 -7.69 20.48 -1.85
C LYS A 222 -6.36 20.71 -1.11
N ALA A 223 -6.26 20.33 0.16
CA ALA A 223 -5.07 20.59 0.98
C ALA A 223 -4.08 19.42 1.01
N LEU A 224 -4.48 18.26 0.52
CA LEU A 224 -3.65 17.06 0.54
C LEU A 224 -2.77 16.98 -0.71
N ARG A 225 -1.49 16.68 -0.50
CA ARG A 225 -0.57 16.25 -1.55
C ARG A 225 -0.51 14.73 -1.55
N VAL A 226 -1.66 14.08 -1.74
CA VAL A 226 -1.75 12.61 -1.69
C VAL A 226 -1.12 11.97 -2.93
N SER A 227 -0.50 10.81 -2.74
CA SER A 227 -0.14 9.90 -3.82
C SER A 227 -1.43 9.32 -4.46
N PRO A 228 -1.45 8.99 -5.77
CA PRO A 228 -2.69 8.67 -6.49
C PRO A 228 -3.38 7.34 -6.09
N LEU A 229 -2.84 6.57 -5.14
CA LEU A 229 -3.37 5.24 -4.78
C LEU A 229 -4.21 5.21 -3.49
N SER A 230 -4.33 6.33 -2.79
CA SER A 230 -4.52 6.32 -1.34
C SER A 230 -5.75 7.12 -0.88
N LEU A 231 -6.93 6.94 -1.49
CA LEU A 231 -8.14 7.59 -0.97
C LEU A 231 -9.32 6.61 -0.88
N THR A 232 -9.58 6.13 0.34
CA THR A 232 -10.84 5.46 0.70
C THR A 232 -11.71 6.47 1.44
N LEU A 233 -12.96 6.62 0.99
CA LEU A 233 -13.95 7.51 1.57
C LEU A 233 -15.09 6.69 2.19
N PRO A 234 -15.70 7.13 3.30
CA PRO A 234 -16.90 6.49 3.82
C PRO A 234 -18.04 6.52 2.79
N PHE A 235 -18.90 5.49 2.85
CA PHE A 235 -19.94 5.12 1.88
C PHE A 235 -20.82 6.25 1.28
N LEU A 236 -20.88 7.44 1.87
CA LEU A 236 -21.67 8.56 1.37
C LEU A 236 -21.01 9.40 0.26
N ALA A 237 -19.68 9.36 0.09
CA ALA A 237 -18.98 10.29 -0.81
C ALA A 237 -18.70 9.74 -2.23
N LEU A 238 -19.11 8.50 -2.52
CA LEU A 238 -18.80 7.82 -3.79
C LEU A 238 -19.50 8.42 -5.02
N SER A 239 -20.46 9.34 -4.85
CA SER A 239 -21.29 9.87 -5.95
C SER A 239 -20.72 11.10 -6.68
N LEU A 240 -19.65 11.74 -6.19
CA LEU A 240 -19.28 13.10 -6.64
C LEU A 240 -17.86 13.30 -7.20
N LEU A 241 -16.99 12.28 -7.22
CA LEU A 241 -15.54 12.45 -7.47
C LEU A 241 -15.01 11.87 -8.78
N LEU A 242 -15.84 11.82 -9.83
CA LEU A 242 -15.41 11.38 -11.17
C LEU A 242 -14.79 12.49 -12.03
N VAL A 243 -14.62 13.71 -11.51
CA VAL A 243 -14.22 14.87 -12.35
C VAL A 243 -13.18 15.74 -11.65
N SER A 244 -11.96 15.72 -12.19
CA SER A 244 -10.91 16.76 -12.09
C SER A 244 -9.93 16.70 -10.90
N VAL A 245 -8.70 16.25 -11.15
CA VAL A 245 -7.51 16.88 -10.54
C VAL A 245 -6.37 16.96 -11.57
N VAL A 246 -6.20 18.15 -12.16
CA VAL A 246 -5.01 18.56 -12.93
C VAL A 246 -4.48 19.85 -12.29
N SER A 247 -3.16 19.87 -12.07
CA SER A 247 -2.26 21.00 -11.78
C SER A 247 -2.18 21.59 -10.35
N VAL A 248 -0.94 21.58 -9.86
CA VAL A 248 -0.45 21.96 -8.52
C VAL A 248 0.33 23.28 -8.59
N ARG A 249 0.19 24.16 -7.57
CA ARG A 249 1.21 25.18 -7.19
C ARG A 249 1.26 25.36 -5.67
N ILE A 250 2.47 25.55 -5.14
CA ILE A 250 2.87 25.47 -3.72
C ILE A 250 3.31 26.85 -3.22
N PHE A 251 2.94 27.24 -1.98
CA PHE A 251 3.74 28.11 -1.10
C PHE A 251 3.57 27.68 0.37
N SER A 252 4.65 27.81 1.16
CA SER A 252 4.89 27.30 2.52
C SER A 252 5.33 28.45 3.44
N THR A 253 5.04 28.38 4.75
CA THR A 253 5.86 28.95 5.85
C THR A 253 5.43 28.39 7.24
N ASP A 254 6.38 27.76 7.95
CA ASP A 254 6.41 27.17 9.32
C ASP A 254 6.38 28.20 10.50
N PRO A 255 6.37 27.86 11.84
CA PRO A 255 6.76 26.61 12.57
C PRO A 255 5.89 26.11 13.78
N PHE A 256 6.37 25.04 14.45
CA PHE A 256 5.74 23.92 15.19
C PHE A 256 5.56 23.93 16.73
N SER A 257 4.74 22.98 17.24
CA SER A 257 4.94 22.15 18.46
C SER A 257 3.96 20.93 18.46
N PHE A 258 4.40 19.70 18.78
CA PHE A 258 3.56 18.47 18.82
C PHE A 258 3.81 17.58 20.06
N THR A 259 2.81 16.79 20.44
CA THR A 259 2.88 15.80 21.55
C THR A 259 2.59 14.39 21.01
N MET A 260 3.57 13.50 21.07
CA MET A 260 3.43 12.08 20.75
C MET A 260 3.14 11.30 22.03
N LEU A 261 2.03 10.55 22.08
CA LEU A 261 1.75 9.63 23.19
C LEU A 261 2.26 8.24 22.84
N LEU A 262 3.47 7.92 23.31
CA LEU A 262 3.97 6.55 23.36
C LEU A 262 3.72 6.00 24.77
N ASN A 263 2.94 4.92 24.87
CA ASN A 263 2.78 4.12 26.10
C ASN A 263 2.67 4.93 27.41
N GLY A 264 1.66 5.79 27.51
CA GLY A 264 1.28 6.43 28.78
C GLY A 264 2.33 7.36 29.42
N SER A 265 3.37 7.74 28.69
CA SER A 265 4.38 8.69 29.16
C SER A 265 4.57 9.81 28.13
N SER A 266 4.28 11.04 28.54
CA SER A 266 4.45 12.24 27.73
C SER A 266 5.93 12.60 27.65
N MET A 267 6.52 12.53 26.47
CA MET A 267 7.80 13.18 26.20
C MET A 267 7.61 14.28 25.13
N PRO A 268 8.03 15.52 25.41
CA PRO A 268 8.06 16.56 24.39
C PRO A 268 9.24 16.31 23.45
N PHE A 269 8.96 16.23 22.14
CA PHE A 269 9.98 16.32 21.10
C PHE A 269 9.97 17.73 20.51
N LEU A 270 11.12 18.40 20.56
CA LEU A 270 11.41 19.56 19.71
C LEU A 270 12.07 19.04 18.43
N PHE A 271 11.47 19.37 17.29
CA PHE A 271 12.14 19.40 15.98
C PHE A 271 12.26 20.86 15.56
#